data_AF-A0AAV2LX01-F1
#
_entry.id   AF-A0AAV2LX01-F1
#
_cell.length_a   1.000
_cell.length_b   1.000
_cell.length_c   1.000
_cell.angle_alpha   90.00
_cell.angle_beta   90.00
_cell.angle_gamma   90.00
#
_symmetry.space_group_name_H-M   'P 1'
#
loop_
_entity.id
_entity.type
_entity.pdbx_description
1 polymer ?
#
loop_
_entity_poly.entity_id
_entity_poly.type
_entity_poly.pdbx_seq_one_letter_code
_entity_poly.pdbx_strand_id
1 'polypeptide(L)'
;MADIQNVTLAGGVTVGASVDMMITPAAAYALGMAGATVCMLGYKYFSPFLARHCRIQDQCGIHNLHGLTGLISCVAGICAILWASEEVYGPSLYEIFPNRAPVEGDPTLLKLQQLVPGLAPGLGRTARTQALFQAAAVGLTIGVSAIGGVLTGFVLKLPGLAAPSDEQYNPAARESDCIHCSRELRHVGRINMADDFVEAMLEAPYRKTSLMISHLYSHEFIFDTTVNCEKKEGQDV
;
A
#
# COMPACT_ATOMS: atom_id res chain seq x y z
N MET A 1 -5.05 -13.51 -8.98
CA MET A 1 -4.17 -13.72 -7.80
C MET A 1 -3.47 -12.44 -7.35
N ALA A 2 -2.88 -11.63 -8.25
CA ALA A 2 -2.22 -10.38 -7.86
C ALA A 2 -3.14 -9.38 -7.13
N ASP A 3 -4.38 -9.22 -7.60
CA ASP A 3 -5.35 -8.30 -6.98
C ASP A 3 -5.68 -8.68 -5.53
N ILE A 4 -5.78 -9.98 -5.21
CA ILE A 4 -6.07 -10.45 -3.85
C ILE A 4 -4.93 -10.05 -2.91
N GLN A 5 -3.67 -10.27 -3.32
CA GLN A 5 -2.49 -9.92 -2.52
C GLN A 5 -2.38 -8.40 -2.30
N ASN A 6 -2.72 -7.61 -3.31
CA ASN A 6 -2.70 -6.16 -3.19
C ASN A 6 -3.84 -5.67 -2.29
N VAL A 7 -5.06 -6.15 -2.50
CA VAL A 7 -6.24 -5.78 -1.70
C VAL A 7 -6.04 -6.09 -0.22
N THR A 8 -5.36 -7.18 0.14
CA THR A 8 -5.06 -7.48 1.55
C THR A 8 -4.11 -6.46 2.20
N LEU A 9 -3.20 -5.85 1.43
CA LEU A 9 -2.29 -4.80 1.93
C LEU A 9 -2.99 -3.44 2.05
N ALA A 10 -4.08 -3.21 1.32
CA ALA A 10 -4.84 -1.97 1.32
C ALA A 10 -5.36 -1.57 2.71
N GLY A 11 -5.67 -2.56 3.55
CA GLY A 11 -6.10 -2.31 4.93
C GLY A 11 -5.04 -1.55 5.74
N GLY A 12 -3.78 -1.97 5.64
CA GLY A 12 -2.66 -1.31 6.31
C GLY A 12 -2.42 0.12 5.83
N VAL A 13 -2.50 0.35 4.51
CA VAL A 13 -2.39 1.70 3.93
C VAL A 13 -3.51 2.62 4.47
N THR A 14 -4.73 2.08 4.57
CA THR A 14 -5.92 2.85 4.96
C THR A 14 -5.91 3.30 6.42
N VAL A 15 -5.24 2.57 7.32
CA VAL A 15 -5.10 2.98 8.74
C VAL A 15 -3.85 3.83 8.99
N GLY A 16 -2.91 3.87 8.04
CA GLY A 16 -1.54 4.38 8.24
C GLY A 16 -1.44 5.80 8.78
N ALA A 17 -2.27 6.74 8.34
CA ALA A 17 -2.21 8.13 8.80
C ALA A 17 -2.87 8.36 10.18
N SER A 18 -3.51 7.33 10.74
CA SER A 18 -4.19 7.38 12.04
C SER A 18 -3.68 6.33 13.04
N VAL A 19 -2.66 5.55 12.67
CA VAL A 19 -2.20 4.38 13.45
C VAL A 19 -1.54 4.78 14.77
N ASP A 20 -0.94 5.96 14.82
CA ASP A 20 -0.35 6.59 16.00
C ASP A 20 -1.37 7.44 16.79
N MET A 21 -2.61 7.52 16.31
CA MET A 21 -3.72 8.20 16.97
C MET A 21 -4.57 7.19 17.73
N MET A 22 -5.28 7.62 18.78
CA MET A 22 -6.18 6.76 19.57
C MET A 22 -7.46 6.42 18.81
N ILE A 23 -7.33 5.60 17.76
CA ILE A 23 -8.45 4.95 17.09
C ILE A 23 -8.84 3.67 17.84
N THR A 24 -10.13 3.39 17.94
CA THR A 24 -10.59 2.14 18.57
C THR A 24 -10.30 0.94 17.66
N PRO A 25 -10.12 -0.28 18.22
CA PRO A 25 -9.91 -1.48 17.40
C PRO A 25 -11.05 -1.72 16.40
N ALA A 26 -12.29 -1.40 16.78
CA ALA A 26 -13.44 -1.48 15.90
C ALA A 26 -13.36 -0.48 14.74
N ALA A 27 -12.92 0.76 15.00
CA ALA A 27 -12.70 1.76 13.94
C ALA A 27 -11.56 1.36 13.00
N ALA A 28 -10.45 0.84 13.54
CA ALA A 28 -9.33 0.33 12.75
C ALA A 28 -9.75 -0.83 11.82
N TYR A 29 -10.52 -1.78 12.35
CA TYR A 29 -11.08 -2.88 11.56
C TYR A 29 -12.02 -2.38 10.46
N ALA A 30 -12.94 -1.48 10.80
CA ALA A 30 -13.87 -0.89 9.83
C ALA A 30 -13.16 -0.12 8.72
N LEU A 31 -12.13 0.67 9.06
CA LEU A 31 -11.29 1.38 8.09
C LEU A 31 -10.53 0.40 7.18
N GLY A 32 -9.96 -0.67 7.73
CA GLY A 32 -9.29 -1.71 6.95
C GLY A 32 -10.22 -2.38 5.94
N MET A 33 -11.44 -2.75 6.37
CA MET A 33 -12.48 -3.33 5.51
C MET A 33 -12.92 -2.36 4.41
N ALA A 34 -13.13 -1.09 4.74
CA ALA A 34 -13.49 -0.05 3.77
C ALA A 34 -12.38 0.15 2.74
N GLY A 35 -11.13 0.23 3.18
CA GLY A 35 -9.95 0.33 2.33
C GLY A 35 -9.79 -0.82 1.35
N ALA A 36 -9.91 -2.06 1.84
CA ALA A 36 -9.88 -3.25 1.00
C ALA A 36 -11.01 -3.25 -0.04
N THR A 37 -12.23 -2.86 0.36
CA THR A 37 -13.38 -2.77 -0.55
C THR A 37 -13.16 -1.73 -1.64
N VAL A 38 -12.68 -0.53 -1.29
CA VAL A 38 -12.38 0.53 -2.27
C VAL A 38 -11.26 0.11 -3.20
N CYS A 39 -10.22 -0.54 -2.69
CA CYS A 39 -9.12 -1.07 -3.50
C CYS A 39 -9.62 -2.11 -4.53
N MET A 40 -10.45 -3.05 -4.09
CA MET A 40 -11.05 -4.08 -4.95
C MET A 40 -11.95 -3.47 -6.03
N LEU A 41 -12.79 -2.50 -5.68
CA LEU A 41 -13.62 -1.76 -6.64
C LEU A 41 -12.76 -0.95 -7.61
N GLY A 42 -11.64 -0.40 -7.14
CA GLY A 42 -10.63 0.28 -7.94
C GLY A 42 -10.07 -0.64 -9.04
N TYR A 43 -9.64 -1.85 -8.69
CA TYR A 43 -9.17 -2.83 -9.67
C TYR A 43 -10.25 -3.18 -10.70
N LYS A 44 -11.48 -3.42 -10.24
CA LYS A 44 -12.57 -3.87 -11.11
C LYS A 44 -13.09 -2.79 -12.06
N TYR A 45 -13.19 -1.54 -11.60
CA TYR A 45 -13.88 -0.48 -12.34
C TYR A 45 -12.99 0.72 -12.65
N PHE A 46 -12.13 1.13 -11.71
CA PHE A 46 -11.35 2.36 -11.85
C PHE A 46 -10.12 2.19 -12.75
N SER A 47 -9.35 1.12 -12.57
CA SER A 47 -8.22 0.79 -13.47
C SER A 47 -8.64 0.68 -14.94
N PRO A 48 -9.70 -0.06 -15.33
CA PRO A 48 -10.12 -0.09 -16.73
C PRO A 48 -10.67 1.26 -17.20
N PHE A 49 -11.26 2.06 -16.32
CA PHE A 49 -11.68 3.43 -16.66
C PHE A 49 -10.47 4.33 -16.99
N LEU A 50 -9.44 4.35 -16.14
CA LEU A 50 -8.19 5.09 -16.33
C LEU A 50 -7.47 4.67 -17.60
N ALA A 51 -7.39 3.38 -17.88
CA ALA A 51 -6.74 2.86 -19.07
C ALA A 51 -7.46 3.28 -20.36
N ARG A 52 -8.79 3.20 -20.40
CA ARG A 52 -9.58 3.48 -21.61
C ARG A 52 -9.80 4.96 -21.87
N HIS A 53 -10.03 5.76 -20.82
CA HIS A 53 -10.44 7.17 -20.97
C HIS A 53 -9.31 8.14 -20.68
N CYS A 54 -8.45 7.86 -19.70
CA CYS A 54 -7.35 8.74 -19.32
C CYS A 54 -6.02 8.35 -19.97
N ARG A 55 -5.94 7.19 -20.65
CA ARG A 55 -4.71 6.60 -21.18
C ARG A 55 -3.61 6.43 -20.13
N ILE A 56 -4.01 6.17 -18.88
CA ILE A 56 -3.09 5.91 -17.77
C ILE A 56 -2.99 4.39 -17.60
N GLN A 57 -1.81 3.84 -17.88
CA GLN A 57 -1.52 2.42 -17.70
C GLN A 57 -0.96 2.17 -16.30
N ASP A 58 -1.82 1.78 -15.38
CA ASP A 58 -1.43 1.36 -14.03
C ASP A 58 -1.31 -0.16 -13.95
N GLN A 59 -0.12 -0.67 -14.24
CA GLN A 59 0.14 -2.10 -14.41
C GLN A 59 0.02 -2.91 -13.11
N CYS A 60 0.36 -2.31 -11.97
CA CYS A 60 0.26 -2.96 -10.66
C CYS A 60 -1.01 -2.52 -9.89
N GLY A 61 -1.78 -1.57 -10.43
CA GLY A 61 -2.89 -0.94 -9.72
C GLY A 61 -2.44 -0.15 -8.48
N ILE A 62 -1.26 0.46 -8.52
CA ILE A 62 -0.72 1.24 -7.39
C ILE A 62 -1.65 2.40 -7.01
N HIS A 63 -2.40 2.94 -7.96
CA HIS A 63 -3.37 3.98 -7.68
C HIS A 63 -4.50 3.48 -6.79
N ASN A 64 -4.96 2.24 -6.99
CA ASN A 64 -6.00 1.64 -6.16
C ASN A 64 -5.46 1.25 -4.78
N LEU A 65 -4.25 0.69 -4.74
CA LEU A 65 -3.64 0.17 -3.51
C LEU A 65 -3.06 1.26 -2.61
N HIS A 66 -2.45 2.29 -3.17
CA HIS A 66 -1.76 3.35 -2.41
C HIS A 66 -2.44 4.69 -2.54
N GLY A 67 -2.91 5.05 -3.74
CA GLY A 67 -3.54 6.34 -4.00
C GLY A 67 -4.88 6.50 -3.28
N LEU A 68 -5.89 5.73 -3.68
CA LEU A 68 -7.26 5.84 -3.16
C LEU A 68 -7.35 5.54 -1.66
N THR A 69 -6.74 4.44 -1.23
CA THR A 69 -6.66 4.02 0.19
C THR A 69 -5.86 5.01 1.04
N GLY A 70 -4.79 5.58 0.49
CA GLY A 70 -3.99 6.63 1.14
C GLY A 70 -4.80 7.91 1.34
N LEU A 71 -5.62 8.31 0.36
CA LEU A 71 -6.54 9.43 0.53
C LEU A 71 -7.58 9.17 1.63
N ILE A 72 -8.15 7.95 1.69
CA ILE A 72 -9.05 7.56 2.79
C ILE A 72 -8.33 7.65 4.14
N SER A 73 -7.10 7.14 4.20
CA SER A 73 -6.22 7.21 5.38
C SER A 73 -6.05 8.66 5.86
N CYS A 74 -5.72 9.58 4.96
CA CYS A 74 -5.56 10.99 5.29
C CYS A 74 -6.85 11.63 5.80
N VAL A 75 -8.01 11.31 5.21
CA VAL A 75 -9.31 11.79 5.69
C VAL A 75 -9.60 11.25 7.09
N ALA A 76 -9.37 9.95 7.32
CA ALA A 76 -9.53 9.34 8.63
C ALA A 76 -8.61 9.99 9.69
N GLY A 77 -7.36 10.27 9.34
CA GLY A 77 -6.41 11.00 10.19
C GLY A 77 -6.88 12.43 10.50
N ILE A 78 -7.41 13.17 9.52
CA ILE A 78 -8.01 14.49 9.76
C ILE A 78 -9.18 14.40 10.73
N CYS A 79 -10.08 13.43 10.56
CA CYS A 79 -11.18 13.21 11.49
C CYS A 79 -10.69 12.85 12.90
N ALA A 80 -9.68 12.00 13.02
CA ALA A 80 -9.06 11.63 14.29
C ALA A 80 -8.43 12.85 15.00
N ILE A 81 -7.70 13.70 14.28
CA ILE A 81 -7.15 14.96 14.81
C ILE A 81 -8.26 15.88 15.36
N LEU A 82 -9.37 15.99 14.63
CA LEU A 82 -10.50 16.84 15.02
C LEU A 82 -11.21 16.32 16.28
N TRP A 83 -11.27 15.01 16.46
CA TRP A 83 -11.83 14.39 17.67
C TRP A 83 -10.84 14.31 18.85
N ALA A 84 -9.54 14.45 18.60
CA ALA A 84 -8.52 14.34 19.64
C ALA A 84 -8.62 15.50 20.66
N SER A 85 -9.05 15.15 21.87
CA SER A 85 -9.16 16.03 23.04
C SER A 85 -8.31 15.52 24.20
N GLU A 86 -7.98 16.42 25.13
CA GLU A 86 -7.23 16.06 26.35
C GLU A 86 -8.06 15.18 27.29
N GLU A 87 -9.39 15.18 27.17
CA GLU A 87 -10.27 14.28 27.93
C GLU A 87 -10.08 12.81 27.51
N VAL A 88 -9.91 12.57 26.20
CA VAL A 88 -9.74 11.21 25.65
C VAL A 88 -8.28 10.75 25.71
N TYR A 89 -7.34 11.66 25.40
CA TYR A 89 -5.91 11.33 25.29
C TYR A 89 -5.12 11.57 26.58
N GLY A 90 -5.64 12.37 27.51
CA GLY A 90 -4.87 12.84 28.66
C GLY A 90 -3.60 13.58 28.24
N PRO A 91 -2.55 13.55 29.09
CA PRO A 91 -1.27 14.22 28.80
C PRO A 91 -0.55 13.71 27.55
N SER A 92 -0.82 12.46 27.12
CA SER A 92 -0.22 11.85 25.92
C SER A 92 -0.63 12.52 24.61
N LEU A 93 -1.68 13.35 24.62
CA LEU A 93 -2.10 14.16 23.48
C LEU A 93 -0.94 14.97 22.89
N TYR A 94 -0.09 15.49 23.78
CA TYR A 94 1.00 16.39 23.42
C TYR A 94 2.26 15.65 22.93
N GLU A 95 2.35 14.34 23.16
CA GLU A 95 3.37 13.49 22.55
C GLU A 95 3.01 13.18 21.09
N ILE A 96 1.73 12.88 20.82
CA ILE A 96 1.21 12.60 19.47
C ILE A 96 1.09 13.90 18.65
N PHE A 97 0.69 15.00 19.28
CA PHE A 97 0.54 16.30 18.63
C PHE A 97 1.42 17.38 19.30
N PRO A 98 2.75 17.36 19.11
CA PRO A 98 3.67 18.28 19.80
C PRO A 98 3.38 19.75 19.53
N ASN A 99 2.94 20.10 18.32
CA ASN A 99 2.58 21.48 17.99
C ASN A 99 1.31 21.99 18.71
N ARG A 100 0.53 21.10 19.34
CA ARG A 100 -0.62 21.46 20.19
C ARG A 100 -0.23 21.73 21.63
N ALA A 101 1.00 21.40 22.06
CA ALA A 101 1.46 21.69 23.40
C ALA A 101 1.44 23.20 23.69
N PRO A 102 1.19 23.61 24.95
CA PRO A 102 1.20 25.03 25.31
C PRO A 102 2.53 25.70 24.95
N VAL A 103 2.46 26.99 24.70
CA VAL A 103 3.64 27.81 24.38
C VAL A 103 4.56 27.94 25.58
N GLU A 104 5.83 28.23 25.33
CA GLU A 104 6.80 28.51 26.38
C GLU A 104 6.32 29.67 27.27
N GLY A 105 6.40 29.48 28.59
CA GLY A 105 5.95 30.46 29.58
C GLY A 105 4.50 30.31 30.04
N ASP A 106 3.71 29.41 29.45
CA ASP A 106 2.37 29.07 29.95
C ASP A 106 2.48 28.27 31.26
N PRO A 107 1.79 28.65 32.37
CA PRO A 107 1.81 27.90 33.62
C PRO A 107 1.27 26.46 33.47
N THR A 108 0.47 26.19 32.44
CA THR A 108 -0.06 24.87 32.10
C THR A 108 1.04 23.94 31.58
N LEU A 109 2.05 24.49 30.89
CA LEU A 109 3.18 23.72 30.38
C LEU A 109 3.97 23.06 31.52
N LEU A 110 4.23 23.79 32.60
CA LEU A 110 4.95 23.27 33.77
C LEU A 110 4.20 22.10 34.42
N LYS A 111 2.86 22.20 34.51
CA LYS A 111 2.02 21.12 35.05
C LYS A 111 2.09 19.88 34.15
N LEU A 112 2.06 20.07 32.84
CA LEU A 112 2.16 18.96 31.89
C LEU A 112 3.55 18.32 31.90
N GLN A 113 4.62 19.12 32.03
CA GLN A 113 6.00 18.60 32.14
C GLN A 113 6.25 17.79 33.41
N GLN A 114 5.49 18.04 34.48
CA GLN A 114 5.52 17.19 35.68
C GLN A 114 4.88 15.81 35.44
N LEU A 115 3.87 15.73 34.56
CA LEU A 115 3.19 14.49 34.19
C LEU A 115 3.91 13.73 33.07
N VAL A 116 4.53 14.47 32.14
CA VAL A 116 5.25 13.95 30.98
C VAL A 116 6.68 14.52 30.98
N PRO A 117 7.64 13.82 31.61
CA PRO A 117 9.02 14.26 31.65
C PRO A 117 9.60 14.35 30.24
N GLY A 118 10.04 15.55 29.83
CA GLY A 118 10.59 15.78 28.49
C GLY A 118 9.64 16.43 27.49
N LEU A 119 8.43 16.81 27.91
CA LEU A 119 7.51 17.55 27.05
C LEU A 119 8.09 18.92 26.64
N ALA A 120 8.31 19.11 25.34
CA ALA A 120 8.77 20.37 24.78
C ALA A 120 7.61 21.37 24.59
N PRO A 121 7.86 22.69 24.68
CA PRO A 121 6.85 23.70 24.35
C PRO A 121 6.41 23.58 22.89
N GLY A 122 5.11 23.74 22.67
CA GLY A 122 4.52 23.71 21.34
C GLY A 122 4.13 25.10 20.84
N LEU A 123 3.33 25.13 19.77
CA LEU A 123 2.78 26.36 19.20
C LEU A 123 1.37 26.68 19.74
N GLY A 124 0.85 25.91 20.70
CA GLY A 124 -0.51 26.07 21.22
C GLY A 124 -1.60 25.86 20.16
N ARG A 125 -1.37 25.01 19.15
CA ARG A 125 -2.35 24.83 18.06
C ARG A 125 -3.64 24.21 18.56
N THR A 126 -4.76 24.71 18.03
CA THR A 126 -6.06 24.05 18.18
C THR A 126 -6.16 22.80 17.32
N ALA A 127 -7.09 21.89 17.64
CA ALA A 127 -7.39 20.71 16.82
C ALA A 127 -7.71 21.08 15.36
N ARG A 128 -8.49 22.15 15.14
CA ARG A 128 -8.83 22.66 13.81
C ARG A 128 -7.59 23.12 13.05
N THR A 129 -6.72 23.89 13.69
CA THR A 129 -5.47 24.35 13.08
C THR A 129 -4.61 23.16 12.71
N GLN A 130 -4.43 22.18 13.61
CA GLN A 130 -3.65 20.98 13.34
C GLN A 130 -4.22 20.16 12.17
N ALA A 131 -5.54 20.01 12.10
CA ALA A 131 -6.22 19.34 10.99
C ALA A 131 -6.03 20.07 9.66
N LEU A 132 -6.04 21.41 9.66
CA LEU A 132 -5.75 22.20 8.46
C LEU A 132 -4.31 22.02 7.97
N PHE A 133 -3.34 21.92 8.89
CA PHE A 133 -1.96 21.58 8.53
C PHE A 133 -1.86 20.19 7.90
N GLN A 134 -2.59 19.20 8.41
CA GLN A 134 -2.65 17.86 7.81
C GLN A 134 -3.23 17.91 6.39
N ALA A 135 -4.35 18.63 6.20
CA ALA A 135 -4.96 18.79 4.88
C ALA A 135 -4.03 19.53 3.89
N ALA A 136 -3.34 20.58 4.35
CA ALA A 136 -2.36 21.30 3.56
C ALA A 136 -1.18 20.40 3.16
N ALA A 137 -0.69 19.56 4.09
CA ALA A 137 0.37 18.60 3.80
C ALA A 137 -0.06 17.59 2.73
N VAL A 138 -1.30 17.07 2.79
CA VAL A 138 -1.84 16.17 1.75
C VAL A 138 -1.87 16.85 0.39
N GLY A 139 -2.39 18.08 0.32
CA GLY A 139 -2.41 18.86 -0.92
C GLY A 139 -1.02 19.09 -1.48
N LEU A 140 -0.06 19.43 -0.61
CA LEU A 140 1.34 19.60 -1.00
C LEU A 140 1.96 18.28 -1.52
N THR A 141 1.73 17.15 -0.84
CA THR A 141 2.21 15.83 -1.27
C THR A 141 1.66 15.45 -2.64
N ILE A 142 0.37 15.67 -2.90
CA ILE A 142 -0.23 15.43 -4.22
C ILE A 142 0.42 16.33 -5.28
N GLY A 143 0.60 17.63 -4.99
CA GLY A 143 1.22 18.56 -5.92
C GLY A 143 2.66 18.19 -6.26
N VAL A 144 3.48 17.94 -5.24
CA VAL A 144 4.90 17.57 -5.41
C VAL A 144 5.05 16.24 -6.14
N SER A 145 4.26 15.22 -5.79
CA SER A 145 4.31 13.92 -6.46
C SER A 145 3.86 13.99 -7.92
N ALA A 146 2.83 14.77 -8.25
CA ALA A 146 2.38 14.96 -9.62
C ALA A 146 3.46 15.67 -10.47
N ILE A 147 4.02 16.77 -9.97
CA ILE A 147 5.08 17.52 -10.67
C ILE A 147 6.32 16.64 -10.84
N GLY A 148 6.76 15.99 -9.76
CA GLY A 148 7.91 15.09 -9.78
C GLY A 148 7.72 13.94 -10.77
N GLY A 149 6.56 13.27 -10.74
CA GLY A 149 6.24 12.18 -11.67
C GLY A 149 6.23 12.60 -13.13
N VAL A 150 5.70 13.79 -13.44
CA VAL A 150 5.71 14.34 -14.81
C VAL A 150 7.14 14.65 -15.27
N LEU A 151 7.93 15.32 -14.42
CA LEU A 151 9.34 15.64 -14.73
C LEU A 151 10.15 14.36 -14.95
N THR A 152 10.03 13.38 -14.05
CA THR A 152 10.68 12.08 -14.20
C THR A 152 10.21 11.38 -15.48
N GLY A 153 8.91 11.43 -15.80
CA GLY A 153 8.38 10.89 -17.06
C GLY A 153 9.00 11.51 -18.30
N PHE A 154 9.28 12.82 -18.30
CA PHE A 154 9.98 13.48 -19.41
C PHE A 154 11.45 13.04 -19.50
N VAL A 155 12.14 12.91 -18.36
CA VAL A 155 13.53 12.42 -18.31
C VAL A 155 13.60 11.00 -18.88
N LEU A 156 12.69 10.11 -18.51
CA LEU A 156 12.65 8.72 -18.98
C LEU A 156 12.38 8.58 -20.49
N LYS A 157 11.86 9.63 -21.15
CA LYS A 157 11.67 9.65 -22.60
C LYS A 157 12.93 10.05 -23.38
N LEU A 158 14.03 10.37 -22.71
CA LEU A 158 15.28 10.71 -23.39
C LEU A 158 15.89 9.47 -24.07
N PRO A 159 16.41 9.60 -25.31
CA PRO A 159 16.85 8.47 -26.14
C PRO A 159 18.05 7.68 -25.60
N GLY A 160 18.69 8.13 -24.51
CA GLY A 160 19.81 7.45 -23.87
C GLY A 160 19.43 6.43 -22.79
N LEU A 161 18.15 6.30 -22.43
CA LEU A 161 17.69 5.47 -21.31
C LEU A 161 17.15 4.08 -21.72
N ALA A 162 17.39 3.66 -22.97
CA ALA A 162 17.16 2.29 -23.48
C ALA A 162 15.83 1.64 -23.07
N ALA A 163 14.70 2.35 -23.21
CA ALA A 163 13.39 1.77 -22.98
C ALA A 163 13.08 0.67 -24.03
N PRO A 164 12.54 -0.49 -23.61
CA PRO A 164 12.14 -1.56 -24.53
C PRO A 164 11.02 -1.12 -25.47
N SER A 165 10.90 -1.74 -26.64
CA SER A 165 9.83 -1.43 -27.60
C SER A 165 8.48 -1.97 -27.13
N ASP A 166 7.39 -1.30 -27.53
CA ASP A 166 6.03 -1.71 -27.16
C ASP A 166 5.68 -3.14 -27.64
N GLU A 167 6.31 -3.61 -28.73
CA GLU A 167 6.15 -4.99 -29.24
C GLU A 167 6.76 -6.05 -28.32
N GLN A 168 7.88 -5.76 -27.65
CA GLN A 168 8.44 -6.64 -26.61
C GLN A 168 7.57 -6.69 -25.36
N TYR A 169 6.67 -5.71 -25.17
CA TYR A 169 5.83 -5.59 -23.98
C TYR A 169 4.43 -6.21 -24.14
N ASN A 170 4.09 -6.82 -25.29
CA ASN A 170 2.73 -7.29 -25.59
C ASN A 170 2.20 -8.31 -24.55
N PRO A 171 1.23 -7.93 -23.69
CA PRO A 171 0.71 -8.80 -22.64
C PRO A 171 -0.16 -9.95 -23.19
N ALA A 172 -0.66 -9.84 -24.42
CA ALA A 172 -1.49 -10.87 -25.05
C ALA A 172 -0.72 -12.18 -25.32
N ALA A 173 0.59 -12.11 -25.57
CA ALA A 173 1.41 -13.31 -25.70
C ALA A 173 1.51 -14.08 -24.35
N ARG A 174 1.60 -13.35 -23.24
CA ARG A 174 1.80 -13.90 -21.89
C ARG A 174 0.55 -14.56 -21.29
N GLU A 175 -0.65 -14.10 -21.66
CA GLU A 175 -1.91 -14.67 -21.18
C GLU A 175 -2.23 -16.03 -21.83
N SER A 176 -1.82 -16.24 -23.09
CA SER A 176 -1.91 -17.54 -23.77
C SER A 176 -1.13 -18.64 -23.04
N ASP A 177 0.08 -18.32 -22.59
CA ASP A 177 0.97 -19.26 -21.88
C ASP A 177 0.44 -19.60 -20.48
N CYS A 178 -0.13 -18.62 -19.77
CA CYS A 178 -0.72 -18.85 -18.44
C CYS A 178 -2.04 -19.65 -18.48
N ILE A 179 -2.90 -19.46 -19.49
CA ILE A 179 -4.15 -20.23 -19.61
C ILE A 179 -3.87 -21.71 -19.89
N HIS A 180 -2.80 -22.02 -20.63
CA HIS A 180 -2.39 -23.39 -20.89
C HIS A 180 -1.93 -24.09 -19.60
N CYS A 181 -1.15 -23.40 -18.75
CA CYS A 181 -0.69 -23.92 -17.45
C CYS A 181 -1.81 -24.10 -16.41
N SER A 182 -2.82 -23.22 -16.40
CA SER A 182 -3.91 -23.27 -15.41
C SER A 182 -4.91 -24.42 -15.65
N ARG A 183 -4.94 -25.00 -16.85
CA ARG A 183 -5.82 -26.14 -17.18
C ARG A 183 -5.33 -27.47 -16.57
N GLU A 184 -4.03 -27.61 -16.34
CA GLU A 184 -3.38 -28.78 -15.73
C GLU A 184 -3.55 -28.83 -14.20
N LEU A 185 -3.59 -27.68 -13.51
CA LEU A 185 -3.64 -27.62 -12.03
C LEU A 185 -5.04 -27.84 -11.42
N ARG A 186 -6.05 -28.16 -12.22
CA ARG A 186 -7.44 -28.32 -11.76
C ARG A 186 -7.69 -29.61 -10.96
N HIS A 187 -6.65 -30.40 -10.70
CA HIS A 187 -6.73 -31.69 -10.00
C HIS A 187 -6.19 -31.71 -8.56
N VAL A 188 -5.67 -30.61 -8.01
CA VAL A 188 -5.16 -30.59 -6.63
C VAL A 188 -6.22 -30.04 -5.68
N GLY A 189 -6.57 -30.85 -4.68
CA GLY A 189 -7.74 -30.72 -3.83
C GLY A 189 -7.79 -29.53 -2.86
N ARG A 190 -8.96 -29.44 -2.22
CA ARG A 190 -9.42 -28.45 -1.22
C ARG A 190 -8.40 -28.19 -0.12
N ILE A 191 -7.87 -26.95 -0.06
CA ILE A 191 -6.94 -26.47 0.96
C ILE A 191 -7.73 -25.61 1.97
N ASN A 192 -7.46 -25.78 3.27
CA ASN A 192 -8.19 -25.11 4.35
C ASN A 192 -7.70 -23.66 4.53
N MET A 193 -8.61 -22.71 4.27
CA MET A 193 -8.34 -21.29 4.00
C MET A 193 -7.79 -20.45 5.17
N ALA A 194 -7.85 -20.93 6.42
CA ALA A 194 -7.62 -20.09 7.59
C ALA A 194 -6.14 -20.03 8.02
N ASP A 195 -5.44 -21.17 8.00
CA ASP A 195 -4.05 -21.24 8.48
C ASP A 195 -3.06 -20.80 7.40
N ASP A 196 -3.38 -21.01 6.12
CA ASP A 196 -2.57 -20.58 4.98
C ASP A 196 -2.56 -19.06 4.77
N PHE A 197 -3.53 -18.32 5.31
CA PHE A 197 -3.65 -16.88 5.08
C PHE A 197 -2.54 -16.09 5.78
N VAL A 198 -2.15 -16.49 6.98
CA VAL A 198 -1.08 -15.84 7.75
C VAL A 198 0.29 -16.18 7.17
N GLU A 199 0.49 -17.43 6.74
CA GLU A 199 1.74 -17.89 6.13
C GLU A 199 1.95 -17.29 4.73
N ALA A 200 0.88 -17.16 3.92
CA ALA A 200 0.92 -16.48 2.62
C ALA A 200 1.15 -14.96 2.73
N MET A 201 0.72 -14.32 3.83
CA MET A 201 0.93 -12.88 4.06
C MET A 201 2.39 -12.54 4.35
N LEU A 202 3.14 -13.44 5.00
CA LEU A 202 4.54 -13.23 5.36
C LEU A 202 5.51 -13.67 4.25
N GLU A 203 5.18 -14.71 3.48
CA GLU A 203 6.09 -15.29 2.48
C GLU A 203 6.00 -14.63 1.09
N ALA A 204 4.83 -14.07 0.74
CA ALA A 204 4.59 -13.46 -0.58
C ALA A 204 5.41 -12.18 -0.89
N PRO A 205 5.72 -11.27 0.07
CA PRO A 205 6.53 -10.09 -0.20
C PRO A 205 7.98 -10.45 -0.53
N TYR A 206 8.53 -11.49 0.11
CA TYR A 206 9.94 -11.87 -0.05
C TYR A 206 10.19 -12.57 -1.40
N ARG A 207 9.29 -13.47 -1.82
CA ARG A 207 9.45 -14.25 -3.05
C ARG A 207 9.27 -13.40 -4.32
N LYS A 208 8.38 -12.40 -4.32
CA LYS A 208 8.18 -11.52 -5.50
C LYS A 208 9.30 -10.50 -5.69
N THR A 209 9.85 -9.97 -4.60
CA THR A 209 10.96 -9.02 -4.67
C THR A 209 12.24 -9.72 -5.16
N SER A 210 12.47 -10.96 -4.73
CA SER A 210 13.57 -11.79 -5.23
C SER A 210 13.42 -12.15 -6.72
N LEU A 211 12.22 -12.52 -7.18
CA LEU A 211 11.95 -12.83 -8.59
C LEU A 211 12.07 -11.62 -9.54
N MET A 212 11.73 -10.42 -9.09
CA MET A 212 11.94 -9.20 -9.89
C MET A 212 13.43 -8.83 -9.98
N ILE A 213 14.21 -9.04 -8.92
CA ILE A 213 15.65 -8.71 -8.90
C ILE A 213 16.47 -9.73 -9.71
N SER A 214 16.13 -11.02 -9.67
CA SER A 214 16.84 -12.06 -10.43
C SER A 214 16.70 -11.91 -11.95
N HIS A 215 15.56 -11.41 -12.45
CA HIS A 215 15.36 -11.18 -13.88
C HIS A 215 16.03 -9.90 -14.42
N LEU A 216 16.45 -8.98 -13.55
CA LEU A 216 17.12 -7.74 -13.94
C LEU A 216 18.65 -7.88 -14.07
N TYR A 217 19.26 -8.99 -13.64
CA TYR A 217 20.71 -9.08 -13.47
C TYR A 217 21.42 -10.34 -13.98
N SER A 218 20.76 -11.28 -14.67
CA SER A 218 21.46 -12.47 -15.18
C SER A 218 20.93 -12.93 -16.52
N HIS A 219 21.74 -12.73 -17.56
CA HIS A 219 21.47 -13.18 -18.92
C HIS A 219 22.01 -14.60 -19.22
N GLU A 220 22.31 -15.41 -18.19
CA GLU A 220 23.07 -16.67 -18.40
C GLU A 220 22.73 -17.88 -17.52
N PHE A 221 21.51 -18.00 -16.94
CA PHE A 221 21.10 -19.26 -16.30
C PHE A 221 19.73 -19.74 -16.77
N ILE A 222 19.74 -20.64 -17.75
CA ILE A 222 18.64 -21.56 -18.02
C ILE A 222 18.72 -22.64 -16.93
N PHE A 223 17.78 -22.62 -15.99
CA PHE A 223 17.59 -23.74 -15.08
C PHE A 223 16.69 -24.76 -15.78
N ASP A 224 17.30 -25.83 -16.27
CA ASP A 224 16.63 -26.98 -16.86
C ASP A 224 15.89 -27.74 -15.75
N THR A 225 14.55 -27.70 -15.75
CA THR A 225 13.70 -28.54 -14.90
C THR A 225 13.28 -29.81 -15.64
N THR A 226 14.22 -30.53 -16.25
CA THR A 226 14.05 -31.96 -16.53
C THR A 226 14.36 -32.76 -15.26
N VAL A 227 13.47 -32.68 -14.27
CA VAL A 227 13.44 -33.68 -13.20
C VAL A 227 12.73 -34.92 -13.77
N ASN A 228 13.52 -35.95 -14.02
CA ASN A 228 13.14 -37.30 -14.41
C ASN A 228 11.79 -37.76 -13.81
N CYS A 229 10.84 -38.07 -14.69
CA CYS A 229 9.73 -38.96 -14.36
C CYS A 229 9.89 -40.21 -15.23
N GLU A 230 10.70 -41.16 -14.75
CA GLU A 230 10.77 -42.50 -15.36
C GLU A 230 9.42 -43.19 -15.22
N LYS A 231 8.80 -43.49 -16.36
CA LYS A 231 7.59 -44.31 -16.45
C LYS A 231 8.03 -45.77 -16.43
N LYS A 232 7.84 -46.49 -15.31
CA LYS A 232 7.87 -47.96 -15.33
C LYS A 232 6.64 -48.44 -16.09
N GLU A 233 6.84 -48.90 -17.33
CA GLU A 233 5.85 -49.69 -18.06
C GLU A 233 5.77 -51.08 -17.43
N GLY A 234 4.62 -51.38 -16.83
CA GLY A 234 4.18 -52.75 -16.61
C GLY A 234 3.43 -53.21 -17.85
N GLN A 235 3.99 -54.19 -18.56
CA GLN A 235 3.27 -55.00 -19.54
C GLN A 235 2.22 -55.83 -18.80
N ASP A 236 0.97 -55.73 -19.22
CA ASP A 236 -0.01 -56.79 -19.06
C ASP A 236 -0.79 -56.95 -20.37
N VAL A 237 -0.71 -58.19 -20.89
CA VAL A 237 -1.36 -58.83 -22.04
C VAL A 237 -0.80 -58.55 -23.44
#